data_AF-A0A819T7N1-F1
#
_entry.id   AF-A0A819T7N1-F1
#
_cell.length_a   1.000
_cell.length_b   1.000
_cell.length_c   1.000
_cell.angle_alpha   90.00
_cell.angle_beta   90.00
_cell.angle_gamma   90.00
#
_symmetry.space_group_name_H-M   'P 1'
#
loop_
_entity.id
_entity.type
_entity.pdbx_description
1 polymer ?
#
loop_
_entity_poly.entity_id
_entity_poly.type
_entity_poly.pdbx_seq_one_letter_code
_entity_poly.pdbx_strand_id
1 'polypeptide(L)' 'IDACQREIGQLTTRINELTQLNMANQITNAQTAELVQIVERKYFAQLELDKLNAERNRRNQANQTAVAGSG' A
#
# COMPACT_ATOMS: atom_id res chain seq x y z
N ILE A 1 9.29 0.35 3.12
CA ILE A 1 8.23 1.16 3.77
C ILE A 1 7.93 2.37 2.90
N ASP A 2 8.82 3.36 2.78
CA ASP A 2 8.56 4.59 2.01
C ASP A 2 8.20 4.33 0.54
N ALA A 3 8.88 3.38 -0.10
CA ALA A 3 8.57 2.98 -1.48
C ALA A 3 7.13 2.44 -1.60
N CYS A 4 6.73 1.52 -0.71
CA CYS A 4 5.37 0.97 -0.68
C CYS A 4 4.32 2.06 -0.42
N GLN A 5 4.59 2.98 0.52
CA GLN A 5 3.69 4.10 0.81
C GLN A 5 3.52 5.02 -0.40
N ARG A 6 4.60 5.33 -1.13
CA ARG A 6 4.52 6.11 -2.37
C ARG A 6 3.71 5.40 -3.44
N GLU A 7 3.95 4.10 -3.66
CA GLU A 7 3.21 3.31 -4.64
C GLU A 7 1.71 3.24 -4.30
N ILE A 8 1.35 2.96 -3.04
CA ILE A 8 -0.05 2.96 -2.58
C ILE A 8 -0.71 4.33 -2.81
N GLY A 9 0.01 5.42 -2.54
CA GLY A 9 -0.47 6.78 -2.81
C GLY A 9 -0.79 7.00 -4.28
N GLN A 10 0.15 6.65 -5.17
CA GLN A 10 -0.04 6.77 -6.62
C GLN A 10 -1.21 5.93 -7.14
N LEU A 11 -1.31 4.68 -6.71
CA LEU A 11 -2.39 3.77 -7.09
C LEU A 11 -3.75 4.28 -6.56
N THR A 12 -3.79 4.87 -5.36
CA THR A 12 -5.02 5.45 -4.80
C THR A 12 -5.48 6.66 -5.59
N THR A 13 -4.58 7.56 -5.98
CA THR A 13 -4.92 8.68 -6.86
C THR A 13 -5.52 8.18 -8.17
N ARG A 14 -4.91 7.16 -8.79
CA ARG A 14 -5.39 6.62 -10.05
C ARG A 14 -6.75 5.92 -9.93
N ILE A 15 -7.00 5.19 -8.84
CA ILE A 15 -8.33 4.61 -8.55
C ILE A 15 -9.38 5.70 -8.45
N ASN A 16 -9.07 6.83 -7.80
CA ASN A 16 -10.02 7.93 -7.65
C ASN A 16 -10.36 8.57 -9.01
N GLU A 17 -9.37 8.81 -9.86
CA GLU A 17 -9.57 9.31 -11.23
C GLU A 17 -10.49 8.37 -12.04
N LEU A 18 -10.20 7.07 -12.03
CA LEU A 18 -11.00 6.07 -12.74
C LEU A 18 -12.42 5.96 -12.18
N THR A 19 -12.57 6.09 -10.86
CA THR A 19 -13.88 6.10 -10.19
C THR A 19 -14.70 7.32 -10.59
N GLN A 20 -14.09 8.50 -10.69
CA GLN A 20 -14.76 9.71 -11.17
C GLN A 20 -15.25 9.56 -12.61
N LEU A 21 -14.43 8.97 -13.50
CA LEU A 21 -14.84 8.66 -14.87
C LEU A 21 -16.01 7.67 -14.90
N ASN A 22 -16.01 6.66 -14.03
CA ASN A 22 -17.13 5.72 -13.92
C ASN A 22 -18.42 6.40 -13.45
N MET A 23 -18.35 7.26 -12.43
CA MET A 23 -19.50 8.03 -11.94
C MET A 23 -20.06 8.99 -13.00
N ALA A 24 -19.20 9.52 -13.88
CA ALA A 24 -19.60 10.36 -15.00
C ALA A 24 -20.15 9.55 -16.20
N ASN A 25 -20.21 8.21 -16.11
CA ASN A 25 -20.50 7.30 -17.23
C ASN A 25 -19.55 7.50 -18.44
N GLN A 26 -18.31 7.93 -18.18
CA GLN A 26 -17.27 8.18 -19.18
C GLN A 26 -16.15 7.14 -19.16
N ILE A 27 -16.23 6.15 -18.28
CA ILE A 27 -15.22 5.08 -18.20
C ILE A 27 -15.31 4.17 -19.42
N THR A 28 -14.15 3.85 -20.00
CA THR A 28 -14.02 2.89 -21.09
C THR A 28 -13.76 1.48 -20.56
N ASN A 29 -14.02 0.44 -21.37
CA ASN A 29 -13.69 -0.94 -20.99
C ASN A 29 -12.20 -1.13 -20.65
N ALA A 30 -11.31 -0.43 -21.35
CA ALA A 30 -9.88 -0.45 -21.07
C ALA A 30 -9.56 0.13 -19.68
N GLN A 31 -10.19 1.24 -19.32
CA GLN A 31 -10.07 1.87 -18.00
C GLN A 31 -10.72 1.04 -16.89
N THR A 32 -11.81 0.32 -17.18
CA THR A 32 -12.40 -0.64 -16.24
C THR A 32 -11.44 -1.81 -15.96
N ALA A 33 -10.79 -2.35 -17.00
CA ALA A 33 -9.79 -3.39 -16.82
C ALA A 33 -8.55 -2.87 -16.05
N GLU A 34 -8.12 -1.63 -16.35
CA GLU A 34 -7.07 -0.94 -15.60
C GLU A 34 -7.43 -0.79 -14.12
N LEU A 35 -8.67 -0.39 -13.81
CA LEU A 35 -9.14 -0.22 -12.44
C LEU A 35 -9.02 -1.53 -11.65
N VAL A 36 -9.43 -2.66 -12.24
CA VAL A 36 -9.30 -3.99 -11.59
C VAL A 36 -7.83 -4.30 -11.28
N GLN A 37 -6.93 -4.11 -12.24
CA GLN A 37 -5.50 -4.38 -12.06
C GLN A 37 -4.85 -3.47 -11.00
N ILE A 38 -5.22 -2.19 -10.98
CA ILE A 38 -4.67 -1.22 -10.02
C ILE A 38 -5.15 -1.53 -8.60
N VAL A 39 -6.40 -1.95 -8.43
CA VAL A 39 -6.93 -2.38 -7.11
C VAL A 39 -6.15 -3.59 -6.60
N GLU A 40 -5.90 -4.59 -7.45
CA GLU A 40 -5.10 -5.77 -7.09
C GLU A 40 -3.66 -5.39 -6.72
N ARG A 41 -3.00 -4.56 -7.54
CA ARG A 41 -1.65 -4.07 -7.25
C ARG A 41 -1.58 -3.30 -5.93
N LYS A 42 -2.59 -2.46 -5.66
CA LYS A 42 -2.67 -1.71 -4.41
C LYS A 42 -2.81 -2.64 -3.20
N TYR A 43 -3.60 -3.70 -3.33
CA TYR A 43 -3.75 -4.72 -2.29
C TYR A 43 -2.41 -5.37 -1.95
N PHE A 44 -1.64 -5.80 -2.96
CA PHE A 44 -0.32 -6.40 -2.72
C PHE A 44 0.71 -5.41 -2.15
N ALA A 45 0.71 -4.16 -2.62
CA ALA A 45 1.58 -3.12 -2.07
C ALA A 45 1.28 -2.85 -0.58
N GLN A 46 0.00 -2.86 -0.19
CA GLN A 46 -0.42 -2.74 1.21
C GLN A 46 0.05 -3.94 2.03
N LEU A 47 -0.14 -5.17 1.54
CA LEU A 47 0.31 -6.38 2.22
C LEU A 47 1.82 -6.37 2.49
N GLU A 48 2.61 -5.89 1.52
CA GLU A 48 4.06 -5.75 1.69
C GLU A 48 4.43 -4.67 2.70
N LEU A 49 3.74 -3.53 2.68
CA LEU A 49 3.93 -2.49 3.70
C LEU A 49 3.66 -3.02 5.12
N ASP A 50 2.59 -3.79 5.29
CA ASP A 50 2.21 -4.37 6.58
C ASP A 50 3.29 -5.33 7.09
N LYS A 51 3.84 -6.19 6.22
CA LYS A 51 4.96 -7.09 6.56
C LYS A 51 6.20 -6.32 6.99
N LEU A 52 6.58 -5.27 6.25
CA LEU A 52 7.75 -4.46 6.56
C LEU A 52 7.59 -3.71 7.90
N ASN A 53 6.38 -3.24 8.21
CA ASN A 53 6.08 -2.61 9.49
C ASN A 53 6.13 -3.61 10.65
N ALA A 54 5.56 -4.81 10.47
CA ALA A 54 5.68 -5.87 11.47
C ALA A 54 7.15 -6.21 11.74
N GLU A 55 7.97 -6.30 10.69
CA GLU A 55 9.40 -6.55 10.83
C GLU A 55 10.13 -5.44 11.57
N ARG A 56 9.87 -4.18 11.23
CA ARG A 56 10.43 -3.02 11.93
C ARG A 56 10.09 -3.06 13.42
N ASN A 57 8.84 -3.38 13.77
CA ASN A 57 8.39 -3.45 15.16
C ASN A 57 9.08 -4.58 15.93
N ARG A 58 9.23 -5.76 15.31
CA ARG A 58 9.96 -6.89 15.91
C ARG A 58 11.41 -6.51 16.24
N ARG A 59 12.10 -5.83 15.32
CA ARG A 59 13.49 -5.38 15.55
C ARG A 59 13.59 -4.37 16.70
N ASN A 60 12.65 -3.44 16.79
CA ASN A 60 12.62 -2.45 17.86
C ASN A 60 12.39 -3.10 19.23
N GLN A 61 11.51 -4.11 19.31
CA GLN A 61 11.27 -4.86 20.55
C GLN A 61 12.51 -5.66 20.98
N ALA A 62 13.16 -6.37 20.05
CA ALA A 62 14.38 -7.12 20.34
C ALA A 62 15.52 -6.22 20.85
N ASN A 63 15.64 -5.01 20.28
CA ASN A 63 16.64 -4.05 20.72
C ASN A 63 16.32 -3.44 22.10
N GLN A 64 15.05 -3.22 22.43
CA GLN A 64 14.65 -2.72 23.75
C GLN A 64 14.92 -3.74 24.88
N THR A 65 14.68 -5.03 24.64
CA THR A 65 15.00 -6.08 25.61
C THR A 65 16.51 -6.30 25.76
N ALA A 66 17.30 -6.16 24.70
CA ALA A 66 18.75 -6.29 24.77
C ALA A 66 19.43 -5.20 25.62
N VAL A 67 18.91 -3.97 25.60
CA VAL A 67 19.49 -2.85 26.36
C VAL A 67 19.12 -2.94 27.86
N ALA A 68 17.95 -3.47 28.21
CA ALA A 68 17.48 -3.54 29.60
C ALA A 68 18.21 -4.59 30.48
N GLY A 69 18.93 -5.56 29.90
CA GLY A 69 19.62 -6.62 30.64
C GLY A 69 21.11 -6.40 30.91
N SER A 70 21.62 -5.18 30.71
CA SER A 70 23.06 -4.85 30.79
C SER A 70 23.48 -4.01 32.00
N GLY A 71 22.59 -3.83 32.98
CA GLY A 71 22.91 -3.23 34.29
C GLY A 71 23.01 -4.29 35.38
#